data_AF-A0A965HN47-F1
#
_entry.id   AF-A0A965HN47-F1
#
_cell.length_a   1.000
_cell.length_b   1.000
_cell.length_c   1.000
_cell.angle_alpha   90.00
_cell.angle_beta   90.00
_cell.angle_gamma   90.00
#
_symmetry.space_group_name_H-M   'P 1'
#
loop_
_entity.id
_entity.type
_entity.pdbx_description
1 polymer ?
#
loop_
_entity_poly.entity_id
_entity_poly.type
_entity_poly.pdbx_seq_one_letter_code
_entity_poly.pdbx_strand_id
1 'polypeptide(L)'
;MKLISLYIFAVGFFGVTSLRAEPPKDFTVMAYNVENLADVDRVAPYDEYVEAPDDPNSYGPSKLARKLKTIATVMKSIGNGVGPDVVILNELEVDHTPETTVADIPEFLKKYSQTTYEKMLSSELNDELRGLPAEIWLLKALEDEGLKGYTIIVGDVPVDAQKHQDAITTGLLTRFPIVSKKTWETPSARGILEAKLQVGDSTFTVMGNHWKSQAGNPVMENIRLGNAKTVRDRLDQILQEDPKSDVILGGDFNTQYNQGQRYPFMTKTAIQDVLGSQG
;
A
#
# COMPACT_ATOMS: atom_id res chain seq x y z
N MET A 1 -40.65 28.82 64.51
CA MET A 1 -40.03 28.39 63.23
C MET A 1 -38.57 28.06 63.53
N LYS A 2 -38.23 26.78 63.73
CA LYS A 2 -36.85 26.32 63.92
C LYS A 2 -36.56 25.33 62.80
N LEU A 3 -35.66 25.70 61.90
CA LEU A 3 -35.22 24.88 60.77
C LEU A 3 -34.40 23.70 61.29
N ILE A 4 -34.77 22.50 60.87
CA ILE A 4 -33.97 21.28 61.02
C ILE A 4 -33.12 21.19 59.76
N SER A 5 -31.81 21.36 59.89
CA SER A 5 -30.86 21.12 58.79
C SER A 5 -30.59 19.63 58.70
N LEU A 6 -31.03 19.00 57.61
CA LEU A 6 -30.70 17.63 57.23
C LEU A 6 -29.39 17.65 56.43
N TYR A 7 -28.34 17.03 56.94
CA TYR A 7 -27.11 16.79 56.20
C TYR A 7 -27.16 15.40 55.57
N ILE A 8 -27.31 15.35 54.24
CA ILE A 8 -27.18 14.12 53.46
C ILE A 8 -25.69 13.96 53.10
N PHE A 9 -25.03 12.97 53.70
CA PHE A 9 -23.71 12.52 53.26
C PHE A 9 -23.89 11.57 52.06
N ALA A 10 -23.72 12.09 50.85
CA ALA A 10 -23.63 11.26 49.66
C ALA A 10 -22.21 10.67 49.58
N VAL A 11 -22.06 9.40 49.95
CA VAL A 11 -20.83 8.64 49.69
C VAL A 11 -20.82 8.30 48.20
N GLY A 12 -20.15 9.13 47.40
CA GLY A 12 -19.90 8.85 45.99
C GLY A 12 -18.88 7.72 45.86
N PHE A 13 -19.33 6.55 45.45
CA PHE A 13 -18.46 5.46 45.05
C PHE A 13 -17.83 5.83 43.69
N PHE A 14 -16.67 6.49 43.70
CA PHE A 14 -15.84 6.60 42.50
C PHE A 14 -15.23 5.22 42.24
N GLY A 15 -15.96 4.40 41.48
CA GLY A 15 -15.38 3.22 40.88
C GLY A 15 -14.25 3.67 39.96
N VAL A 16 -13.01 3.52 40.39
CA VAL A 16 -11.84 3.59 39.51
C VAL A 16 -11.94 2.36 38.62
N THR A 17 -12.62 2.47 37.48
CA THR A 17 -12.46 1.50 36.41
C THR A 17 -11.01 1.62 35.97
N SER A 18 -10.18 0.68 36.41
CA SER A 18 -8.85 0.50 35.84
C SER A 18 -9.05 0.26 34.35
N LEU A 19 -8.81 1.28 33.53
CA LEU A 19 -8.63 1.15 32.09
C LEU A 19 -7.40 0.26 31.91
N ARG A 20 -7.62 -1.05 31.87
CA ARG A 20 -6.57 -2.00 31.56
C ARG A 20 -6.32 -1.79 30.07
N ALA A 21 -5.19 -1.18 29.73
CA ALA A 21 -4.74 -1.11 28.35
C ALA A 21 -4.75 -2.53 27.78
N GLU A 22 -5.38 -2.71 26.61
CA GLU A 22 -5.31 -3.99 25.92
C GLU A 22 -3.83 -4.34 25.69
N PRO A 23 -3.47 -5.64 25.77
CA PRO A 23 -2.11 -6.06 25.50
C PRO A 23 -1.70 -5.60 24.09
N PRO A 24 -0.40 -5.26 23.86
CA PRO A 24 0.08 -4.90 22.54
C PRO A 24 -0.32 -5.96 21.52
N LYS A 25 -0.97 -5.54 20.44
CA LYS A 25 -1.38 -6.43 19.37
C LYS A 25 -0.24 -6.56 18.38
N ASP A 26 0.38 -7.73 18.34
CA ASP A 26 1.35 -8.07 17.32
C ASP A 26 0.66 -8.13 15.95
N PHE A 27 1.31 -7.59 14.93
CA PHE A 27 0.87 -7.65 13.55
C PHE A 27 2.06 -7.72 12.61
N THR A 28 1.78 -8.08 11.36
CA THR A 28 2.79 -8.32 10.33
C THR A 28 2.70 -7.30 9.22
N VAL A 29 3.84 -6.77 8.81
CA VAL A 29 3.98 -5.86 7.66
C VAL A 29 4.87 -6.49 6.61
N MET A 30 4.41 -6.49 5.37
CA MET A 30 5.14 -6.97 4.21
C MET A 30 5.39 -5.81 3.25
N ALA A 31 6.61 -5.68 2.73
CA ALA A 31 6.88 -4.88 1.54
C ALA A 31 7.01 -5.82 0.34
N TYR A 32 6.25 -5.59 -0.73
CA TYR A 32 6.20 -6.48 -1.88
C TYR A 32 6.08 -5.69 -3.19
N ASN A 33 7.18 -5.65 -3.95
CA ASN A 33 7.12 -5.26 -5.35
C ASN A 33 6.54 -6.42 -6.17
N VAL A 34 5.38 -6.20 -6.81
CA VAL A 34 4.66 -7.23 -7.56
C VAL A 34 5.06 -7.33 -9.04
N GLU A 35 6.13 -6.62 -9.43
CA GLU A 35 6.73 -6.62 -10.76
C GLU A 35 5.71 -6.28 -11.85
N ASN A 36 5.28 -5.03 -11.91
CA ASN A 36 4.21 -4.49 -12.78
C ASN A 36 2.98 -5.42 -12.86
N LEU A 37 2.09 -5.30 -11.88
CA LEU A 37 0.76 -5.88 -11.96
C LEU A 37 -0.13 -4.96 -12.81
N ALA A 38 -0.23 -5.30 -14.09
CA ALA A 38 -1.10 -4.64 -15.07
C ALA A 38 -2.46 -5.33 -15.18
N ASP A 39 -3.49 -4.57 -15.53
CA ASP A 39 -4.81 -5.08 -15.85
C ASP A 39 -4.87 -5.67 -17.28
N VAL A 40 -6.08 -5.85 -17.83
CA VAL A 40 -6.31 -6.50 -19.13
C VAL A 40 -7.30 -5.72 -20.00
N ASP A 41 -7.31 -4.40 -19.84
CA ASP A 41 -8.12 -3.46 -20.63
C ASP A 41 -7.58 -3.25 -22.06
N ARG A 42 -6.35 -3.75 -22.33
CA ARG A 42 -5.56 -3.63 -23.58
C ARG A 42 -4.89 -2.27 -23.80
N VAL A 43 -4.81 -1.44 -22.77
CA VAL A 43 -4.18 -0.12 -22.76
C VAL A 43 -3.04 -0.14 -21.75
N ALA A 44 -1.87 -0.59 -22.18
CA ALA A 44 -0.69 -0.62 -21.34
C ALA A 44 0.31 0.49 -21.74
N PRO A 45 0.97 1.14 -20.76
CA PRO A 45 2.01 2.13 -21.01
C PRO A 45 3.36 1.47 -21.35
N TYR A 46 3.53 0.17 -21.14
CA TYR A 46 4.75 -0.57 -21.44
C TYR A 46 4.45 -1.65 -22.48
N ASP A 47 5.26 -1.72 -23.54
CA ASP A 47 5.02 -2.63 -24.68
C ASP A 47 4.93 -4.12 -24.26
N GLU A 48 5.69 -4.51 -23.23
CA GLU A 48 5.70 -5.88 -22.67
C GLU A 48 4.37 -6.30 -22.02
N TYR A 49 3.52 -5.31 -21.70
CA TYR A 49 2.24 -5.47 -21.01
C TYR A 49 1.04 -5.29 -21.95
N VAL A 50 1.27 -5.08 -23.25
CA VAL A 50 0.20 -5.01 -24.25
C VAL A 50 -0.33 -6.41 -24.56
N GLU A 51 -1.66 -6.58 -24.56
CA GLU A 51 -2.33 -7.78 -25.07
C GLU A 51 -2.36 -7.74 -26.61
N ALA A 52 -1.57 -8.58 -27.25
CA ALA A 52 -1.53 -8.72 -28.70
C ALA A 52 -2.34 -9.97 -29.13
N PRO A 53 -3.44 -9.82 -29.90
CA PRO A 53 -4.32 -10.94 -30.25
C PRO A 53 -3.66 -12.10 -31.01
N ASP A 54 -2.56 -11.82 -31.71
CA ASP A 54 -1.79 -12.75 -32.53
C ASP A 54 -0.55 -13.32 -31.83
N ASP A 55 -0.20 -12.83 -30.64
CA ASP A 55 0.88 -13.38 -29.81
C ASP A 55 0.31 -14.07 -28.55
N PRO A 56 0.32 -15.42 -28.48
CA PRO A 56 -0.11 -16.13 -27.29
C PRO A 56 0.82 -15.91 -26.08
N ASN A 57 2.00 -15.32 -26.29
CA ASN A 57 2.93 -14.91 -25.24
C ASN A 57 2.81 -13.42 -24.90
N SER A 58 1.82 -12.69 -25.40
CA SER A 58 1.55 -11.33 -24.96
C SER A 58 0.99 -11.28 -23.53
N TYR A 59 0.93 -10.11 -22.91
CA TYR A 59 0.33 -9.97 -21.58
C TYR A 59 -1.19 -9.94 -21.70
N GLY A 60 -1.85 -10.97 -21.19
CA GLY A 60 -3.30 -11.09 -21.27
C GLY A 60 -3.89 -11.83 -20.05
N PRO A 61 -5.19 -12.17 -20.09
CA PRO A 61 -5.93 -12.66 -18.92
C PRO A 61 -5.31 -13.89 -18.25
N SER A 62 -4.73 -14.80 -19.01
CA SER A 62 -4.05 -16.00 -18.48
C SER A 62 -2.78 -15.66 -17.69
N LYS A 63 -2.02 -14.64 -18.12
CA LYS A 63 -0.82 -14.17 -17.41
C LYS A 63 -1.20 -13.39 -16.17
N LEU A 64 -2.21 -12.51 -16.25
CA LEU A 64 -2.74 -11.81 -15.08
C LEU A 64 -3.20 -12.83 -14.02
N ALA A 65 -4.02 -13.82 -14.38
CA ALA A 65 -4.47 -14.87 -13.46
C ALA A 65 -3.30 -15.61 -12.78
N ARG A 66 -2.23 -15.90 -13.53
CA ARG A 66 -1.01 -16.53 -12.99
C ARG A 66 -0.25 -15.61 -12.03
N LYS A 67 -0.08 -14.33 -12.37
CA LYS A 67 0.52 -13.33 -11.47
C LYS A 67 -0.28 -13.21 -10.17
N LEU A 68 -1.60 -13.06 -10.26
CA LEU A 68 -2.51 -13.00 -9.11
C LEU A 68 -2.39 -14.23 -8.20
N LYS A 69 -2.41 -15.44 -8.79
CA LYS A 69 -2.20 -16.69 -8.05
C LYS A 69 -0.86 -16.73 -7.33
N THR A 70 0.19 -16.24 -7.99
CA THR A 70 1.56 -16.22 -7.47
C THR A 70 1.66 -15.26 -6.28
N ILE A 71 1.14 -14.04 -6.42
CA ILE A 71 1.06 -13.03 -5.36
C ILE A 71 0.31 -13.60 -4.15
N ALA A 72 -0.87 -14.18 -4.35
CA ALA A 72 -1.66 -14.79 -3.27
C ALA A 72 -0.91 -15.97 -2.59
N THR A 73 -0.15 -16.76 -3.36
CA THR A 73 0.65 -17.86 -2.82
C THR A 73 1.79 -17.34 -1.94
N VAL A 74 2.49 -16.29 -2.37
CA VAL A 74 3.54 -15.64 -1.58
C VAL A 74 2.95 -15.05 -0.29
N MET A 75 1.83 -14.34 -0.38
CA MET A 75 1.15 -13.78 0.79
C MET A 75 0.73 -14.88 1.78
N LYS A 76 0.25 -16.03 1.31
CA LYS A 76 -0.10 -17.19 2.15
C LYS A 76 1.10 -17.82 2.87
N SER A 77 2.34 -17.53 2.47
CA SER A 77 3.51 -18.02 3.21
C SER A 77 3.68 -17.36 4.59
N ILE A 78 2.99 -16.24 4.83
CA ILE A 78 3.05 -15.50 6.09
C ILE A 78 1.93 -15.96 7.04
N GLY A 79 2.26 -16.08 8.33
CA GLY A 79 1.27 -16.33 9.38
C GLY A 79 0.51 -17.66 9.21
N ASN A 80 1.16 -18.72 8.73
CA ASN A 80 0.53 -20.03 8.48
C ASN A 80 -0.69 -19.97 7.54
N GLY A 81 -0.63 -19.18 6.47
CA GLY A 81 -1.73 -19.04 5.52
C GLY A 81 -2.69 -17.88 5.80
N VAL A 82 -2.58 -17.23 6.96
CA VAL A 82 -3.37 -16.03 7.28
C VAL A 82 -2.98 -14.86 6.36
N GLY A 83 -1.72 -14.77 5.99
CA GLY A 83 -1.16 -13.63 5.27
C GLY A 83 -0.94 -12.40 6.16
N PRO A 84 -0.20 -11.41 5.66
CA PRO A 84 0.22 -10.23 6.42
C PRO A 84 -0.95 -9.32 6.84
N ASP A 85 -0.82 -8.54 7.91
CA ASP A 85 -1.87 -7.57 8.31
C ASP A 85 -1.84 -6.29 7.49
N VAL A 86 -0.64 -5.93 7.01
CA VAL A 86 -0.37 -4.78 6.14
C VAL A 86 0.59 -5.20 5.02
N VAL A 87 0.30 -4.84 3.78
CA VAL A 87 1.21 -5.02 2.64
C VAL A 87 1.40 -3.70 1.93
N ILE A 88 2.65 -3.25 1.88
CA ILE A 88 3.09 -2.14 1.03
C ILE A 88 3.41 -2.75 -0.34
N LEU A 89 2.59 -2.43 -1.33
CA LEU A 89 2.73 -2.92 -2.70
C LEU A 89 3.47 -1.89 -3.55
N ASN A 90 4.39 -2.34 -4.38
CA ASN A 90 4.98 -1.52 -5.43
C ASN A 90 4.62 -2.11 -6.80
N GLU A 91 4.55 -1.24 -7.81
CA GLU A 91 4.29 -1.62 -9.21
C GLU A 91 2.89 -2.14 -9.49
N LEU A 92 1.88 -1.47 -8.91
CA LEU A 92 0.51 -1.58 -9.41
C LEU A 92 0.37 -0.63 -10.60
N GLU A 93 -0.21 -1.09 -11.70
CA GLU A 93 -0.55 -0.22 -12.83
C GLU A 93 -1.48 0.92 -12.39
N VAL A 94 -1.26 2.09 -12.97
CA VAL A 94 -2.23 3.18 -12.92
C VAL A 94 -3.27 2.91 -13.99
N ASP A 95 -4.54 2.84 -13.59
CA ASP A 95 -5.65 2.65 -14.53
C ASP A 95 -5.66 3.74 -15.61
N HIS A 96 -5.49 3.31 -16.86
CA HIS A 96 -5.48 4.17 -18.05
C HIS A 96 -6.84 4.18 -18.78
N THR A 97 -7.81 3.39 -18.33
CA THR A 97 -9.20 3.38 -18.83
C THR A 97 -10.22 3.56 -17.69
N PRO A 98 -10.19 4.69 -16.95
CA PRO A 98 -10.96 4.88 -15.70
C PRO A 98 -12.47 5.05 -15.90
N GLU A 99 -13.00 4.78 -17.10
CA GLU A 99 -14.44 4.77 -17.35
C GLU A 99 -15.14 3.61 -16.61
N THR A 100 -14.37 2.64 -16.13
CA THR A 100 -14.81 1.46 -15.36
C THR A 100 -14.20 1.46 -13.95
N THR A 101 -14.73 2.31 -13.06
CA THR A 101 -14.31 2.30 -11.64
C THR A 101 -15.25 1.45 -10.77
N VAL A 102 -14.68 0.81 -9.76
CA VAL A 102 -15.45 0.13 -8.70
C VAL A 102 -15.62 1.09 -7.52
N ALA A 103 -16.79 1.71 -7.42
CA ALA A 103 -17.09 2.67 -6.35
C ALA A 103 -17.25 2.01 -4.97
N ASP A 104 -17.82 0.80 -4.91
CA ASP A 104 -18.03 0.03 -3.68
C ASP A 104 -17.39 -1.36 -3.83
N ILE A 105 -16.17 -1.50 -3.31
CA ILE A 105 -15.40 -2.74 -3.34
C ILE A 105 -16.11 -3.88 -2.60
N PRO A 106 -16.62 -3.69 -1.35
CA PRO A 106 -17.42 -4.71 -0.68
C PRO A 106 -18.61 -5.21 -1.50
N GLU A 107 -19.37 -4.31 -2.14
CA GLU A 107 -20.49 -4.68 -3.00
C GLU A 107 -20.02 -5.46 -4.23
N PHE A 108 -18.92 -5.03 -4.87
CA PHE A 108 -18.30 -5.76 -5.98
C PHE A 108 -17.91 -7.19 -5.59
N LEU A 109 -17.18 -7.37 -4.48
CA LEU A 109 -16.77 -8.70 -4.01
C LEU A 109 -17.98 -9.58 -3.69
N LYS A 110 -19.05 -8.99 -3.15
CA LYS A 110 -20.32 -9.69 -2.91
C LYS A 110 -21.01 -10.11 -4.21
N LYS A 111 -21.11 -9.20 -5.20
CA LYS A 111 -21.68 -9.44 -6.54
C LYS A 111 -21.02 -10.64 -7.21
N TYR A 112 -19.69 -10.74 -7.14
CA TYR A 112 -18.91 -11.81 -7.76
C TYR A 112 -18.52 -12.96 -6.82
N SER A 113 -19.20 -13.12 -5.67
CA SER A 113 -18.88 -14.15 -4.66
C SER A 113 -19.14 -15.60 -5.11
N GLN A 114 -19.93 -15.81 -6.17
CA GLN A 114 -20.28 -17.13 -6.70
C GLN A 114 -19.41 -17.55 -7.90
N THR A 115 -18.44 -16.72 -8.30
CA THR A 115 -17.46 -17.04 -9.33
C THR A 115 -16.04 -16.78 -8.81
N THR A 116 -15.05 -17.28 -9.54
CA THR A 116 -13.62 -17.12 -9.23
C THR A 116 -12.97 -16.15 -10.20
N TYR A 117 -11.94 -15.42 -9.77
CA TYR A 117 -11.16 -14.55 -10.65
C TYR A 117 -10.62 -15.28 -11.87
N GLU A 118 -10.24 -16.57 -11.74
CA GLU A 118 -9.79 -17.40 -12.86
C GLU A 118 -10.89 -17.60 -13.93
N LYS A 119 -12.14 -17.83 -13.52
CA LYS A 119 -13.29 -17.93 -14.43
C LYS A 119 -13.64 -16.56 -15.05
N MET A 120 -13.61 -15.51 -14.23
CA MET A 120 -13.81 -14.13 -14.67
C MET A 120 -12.78 -13.70 -15.71
N LEU A 121 -11.52 -14.11 -15.58
CA LEU A 121 -10.43 -13.85 -16.53
C LEU A 121 -10.38 -14.85 -17.70
N SER A 122 -11.25 -15.87 -17.72
CA SER A 122 -11.27 -16.87 -18.79
C SER A 122 -12.63 -16.91 -19.48
N SER A 123 -13.51 -17.82 -19.06
CA SER A 123 -14.78 -18.09 -19.73
C SER A 123 -15.83 -17.00 -19.56
N GLU A 124 -15.66 -16.10 -18.59
CA GLU A 124 -16.66 -15.07 -18.24
C GLU A 124 -16.20 -13.64 -18.58
N LEU A 125 -15.00 -13.48 -19.14
CA LEU A 125 -14.41 -12.16 -19.40
C LEU A 125 -15.23 -11.38 -20.43
N ASN A 126 -15.72 -10.20 -20.03
CA ASN A 126 -16.46 -9.25 -20.86
C ASN A 126 -15.85 -7.85 -20.72
N ASP A 127 -16.40 -6.87 -21.44
CA ASP A 127 -15.82 -5.52 -21.47
C ASP A 127 -15.88 -4.81 -20.09
N GLU A 128 -16.95 -5.02 -19.30
CA GLU A 128 -17.05 -4.50 -17.92
C GLU A 128 -15.92 -5.07 -17.03
N LEU A 129 -15.63 -6.36 -17.16
CA LEU A 129 -14.56 -7.01 -16.40
C LEU A 129 -13.17 -6.61 -16.89
N ARG A 130 -12.99 -6.43 -18.21
CA ARG A 130 -11.69 -6.02 -18.78
C ARG A 130 -11.24 -4.67 -18.26
N GLY A 131 -12.18 -3.74 -18.08
CA GLY A 131 -11.88 -2.42 -17.54
C GLY A 131 -11.71 -2.36 -16.02
N LEU A 132 -11.72 -3.49 -15.30
CA LEU A 132 -11.40 -3.47 -13.87
C LEU A 132 -9.91 -3.17 -13.67
N PRO A 133 -9.55 -2.22 -12.79
CA PRO A 133 -8.17 -1.89 -12.56
C PRO A 133 -7.44 -2.99 -11.78
N ALA A 134 -6.10 -2.98 -11.87
CA ALA A 134 -5.25 -4.05 -11.36
C ALA A 134 -5.47 -4.35 -9.86
N GLU A 135 -5.70 -3.34 -9.03
CA GLU A 135 -5.95 -3.49 -7.60
C GLU A 135 -7.26 -4.22 -7.28
N ILE A 136 -8.28 -4.11 -8.15
CA ILE A 136 -9.56 -4.81 -7.98
C ILE A 136 -9.40 -6.26 -8.35
N TRP A 137 -8.67 -6.56 -9.43
CA TRP A 137 -8.29 -7.92 -9.76
C TRP A 137 -7.47 -8.59 -8.65
N LEU A 138 -6.54 -7.85 -8.05
CA LEU A 138 -5.78 -8.30 -6.89
C LEU A 138 -6.68 -8.63 -5.71
N LEU A 139 -7.55 -7.72 -5.29
CA LEU A 139 -8.47 -7.96 -4.18
C LEU A 139 -9.39 -9.15 -4.44
N LYS A 140 -9.95 -9.28 -5.64
CA LYS A 140 -10.81 -10.43 -5.98
C LYS A 140 -10.05 -11.74 -5.89
N ALA A 141 -8.82 -11.79 -6.41
CA ALA A 141 -8.00 -13.00 -6.32
C ALA A 141 -7.64 -13.34 -4.87
N LEU A 142 -7.29 -12.36 -4.04
CA LEU A 142 -7.02 -12.60 -2.62
C LEU A 142 -8.24 -13.17 -1.89
N GLU A 143 -9.43 -12.59 -2.12
CA GLU A 143 -10.68 -13.06 -1.52
C GLU A 143 -10.99 -14.54 -1.90
N ASP A 144 -10.80 -14.90 -3.17
CA ASP A 144 -11.01 -16.27 -3.68
C ASP A 144 -9.97 -17.26 -3.16
N GLU A 145 -8.74 -16.79 -2.98
CA GLU A 145 -7.61 -17.59 -2.49
C GLU A 145 -7.62 -17.77 -0.96
N GLY A 146 -8.64 -17.25 -0.27
CA GLY A 146 -8.86 -17.34 1.17
C GLY A 146 -8.19 -16.23 1.99
N LEU A 147 -7.51 -15.29 1.34
CA LEU A 147 -6.87 -14.12 1.96
C LEU A 147 -7.90 -12.98 2.09
N LYS A 148 -8.87 -13.17 2.98
CA LYS A 148 -10.05 -12.30 3.09
C LYS A 148 -9.83 -11.06 3.96
N GLY A 149 -10.72 -10.09 3.79
CA GLY A 149 -10.87 -8.93 4.68
C GLY A 149 -9.87 -7.80 4.45
N TYR A 150 -9.12 -7.82 3.34
CA TYR A 150 -8.29 -6.69 2.96
C TYR A 150 -9.12 -5.58 2.33
N THR A 151 -8.75 -4.35 2.66
CA THR A 151 -9.02 -3.16 1.86
C THR A 151 -7.73 -2.78 1.14
N ILE A 152 -7.84 -2.27 -0.09
CA ILE A 152 -6.71 -1.69 -0.83
C ILE A 152 -6.89 -0.18 -0.96
N ILE A 153 -5.79 0.55 -0.84
CA ILE A 153 -5.68 1.94 -1.28
C ILE A 153 -4.44 2.09 -2.16
N VAL A 154 -4.53 2.94 -3.18
CA VAL A 154 -3.43 3.20 -4.12
C VAL A 154 -2.99 4.66 -4.05
N GLY A 155 -1.73 4.95 -4.36
CA GLY A 155 -1.20 6.31 -4.42
C GLY A 155 -1.89 7.12 -5.51
N ASP A 156 -2.17 8.38 -5.20
CA ASP A 156 -2.75 9.33 -6.14
C ASP A 156 -1.72 9.70 -7.22
N VAL A 157 -2.19 9.81 -8.45
CA VAL A 157 -1.36 10.14 -9.60
C VAL A 157 -1.57 11.62 -9.93
N PRO A 158 -0.50 12.42 -10.10
CA PRO A 158 -0.65 13.83 -10.48
C PRO A 158 -1.45 13.98 -11.78
N VAL A 159 -2.31 15.00 -11.86
CA VAL A 159 -3.16 15.26 -13.04
C VAL A 159 -2.32 15.50 -14.31
N ASP A 160 -1.10 16.02 -14.15
CA ASP A 160 -0.16 16.30 -15.24
C ASP A 160 0.74 15.11 -15.61
N ALA A 161 0.47 13.92 -15.07
CA ALA A 161 1.19 12.68 -15.33
C ALA A 161 1.09 12.25 -16.80
N GLN A 162 1.94 12.81 -17.65
CA GLN A 162 2.04 12.48 -19.07
C GLN A 162 3.26 11.57 -19.31
N LYS A 163 2.99 10.27 -19.49
CA LYS A 163 3.86 9.18 -20.00
C LYS A 163 4.83 8.49 -19.02
N HIS A 164 4.87 7.15 -19.13
CA HIS A 164 5.77 6.08 -18.59
C HIS A 164 6.29 6.15 -17.14
N GLN A 165 6.59 7.32 -16.56
CA GLN A 165 7.10 7.43 -15.19
C GLN A 165 6.00 7.24 -14.14
N ASP A 166 4.76 7.55 -14.53
CA ASP A 166 3.55 7.46 -13.73
C ASP A 166 2.64 6.29 -14.14
N ALA A 167 3.18 5.35 -14.91
CA ALA A 167 2.50 4.13 -15.35
C ALA A 167 2.19 3.17 -14.18
N ILE A 168 2.85 3.37 -13.04
CA ILE A 168 2.70 2.53 -11.86
C ILE A 168 2.70 3.37 -10.58
N THR A 169 1.95 2.89 -9.60
CA THR A 169 1.79 3.50 -8.29
C THR A 169 2.16 2.53 -7.16
N THR A 170 2.16 3.05 -5.95
CA THR A 170 2.30 2.27 -4.71
C THR A 170 0.90 1.95 -4.20
N GLY A 171 0.70 0.74 -3.67
CA GLY A 171 -0.54 0.33 -3.00
C GLY A 171 -0.31 0.00 -1.54
N LEU A 172 -1.39 -0.04 -0.77
CA LEU A 172 -1.42 -0.56 0.58
C LEU A 172 -2.63 -1.49 0.73
N LEU A 173 -2.38 -2.77 0.98
CA LEU A 173 -3.41 -3.71 1.44
C LEU A 173 -3.39 -3.75 2.96
N THR A 174 -4.54 -3.69 3.61
CA THR A 174 -4.62 -3.87 5.07
C THR A 174 -5.96 -4.42 5.53
N ARG A 175 -5.95 -5.12 6.66
CA ARG A 175 -7.16 -5.50 7.40
C ARG A 175 -7.52 -4.52 8.51
N PHE A 176 -6.70 -3.50 8.73
CA PHE A 176 -6.94 -2.48 9.73
C PHE A 176 -7.78 -1.34 9.16
N PRO A 177 -8.64 -0.71 9.98
CA PRO A 177 -9.32 0.51 9.60
C PRO A 177 -8.32 1.58 9.15
N ILE A 178 -8.62 2.20 8.00
CA ILE A 178 -7.84 3.31 7.44
C ILE A 178 -8.44 4.60 7.99
N VAL A 179 -7.66 5.33 8.79
CA VAL A 179 -8.06 6.60 9.39
C VAL A 179 -7.88 7.75 8.39
N SER A 180 -6.78 7.73 7.64
CA SER A 180 -6.49 8.72 6.61
C SER A 180 -5.52 8.17 5.56
N LYS A 181 -5.60 8.72 4.35
CA LYS A 181 -4.69 8.48 3.22
C LYS A 181 -4.19 9.83 2.70
N LYS A 182 -2.92 9.89 2.29
CA LYS A 182 -2.36 10.99 1.51
C LYS A 182 -1.22 10.53 0.62
N THR A 183 -1.10 11.08 -0.57
CA THR A 183 0.07 10.89 -1.43
C THR A 183 0.94 12.14 -1.41
N TRP A 184 2.23 11.97 -1.15
CA TRP A 184 3.21 13.06 -1.17
C TRP A 184 4.00 13.01 -2.46
N GLU A 185 3.93 14.08 -3.24
CA GLU A 185 4.70 14.20 -4.48
C GLU A 185 6.20 14.17 -4.20
N THR A 186 6.94 13.57 -5.14
CA THR A 186 8.40 13.58 -5.09
C THR A 186 8.96 14.11 -6.41
N PRO A 187 10.16 14.73 -6.40
CA PRO A 187 10.74 15.25 -7.64
C PRO A 187 11.05 14.13 -8.64
N SER A 188 10.44 14.19 -9.84
CA SER A 188 10.74 13.31 -10.98
C SER A 188 10.65 11.81 -10.68
N ALA A 189 9.76 11.44 -9.76
CA ALA A 189 9.53 10.07 -9.31
C ALA A 189 8.13 9.93 -8.70
N ARG A 190 7.74 8.67 -8.48
CA ARG A 190 6.45 8.30 -7.91
C ARG A 190 6.23 8.92 -6.54
N GLY A 191 4.97 9.23 -6.22
CA GLY A 191 4.57 9.74 -4.92
C GLY A 191 4.79 8.73 -3.79
N ILE A 192 4.87 9.23 -2.56
CA ILE A 192 4.92 8.42 -1.33
C ILE A 192 3.50 8.27 -0.79
N LEU A 193 3.00 7.03 -0.71
CA LEU A 193 1.68 6.75 -0.15
C LEU A 193 1.76 6.70 1.38
N GLU A 194 1.19 7.69 2.06
CA GLU A 194 1.02 7.72 3.50
C GLU A 194 -0.39 7.25 3.88
N ALA A 195 -0.48 6.32 4.82
CA ALA A 195 -1.73 5.92 5.44
C ALA A 195 -1.61 5.86 6.95
N LYS A 196 -2.62 6.38 7.66
CA LYS A 196 -2.75 6.21 9.10
C LYS A 196 -3.73 5.07 9.35
N LEU A 197 -3.27 4.02 10.02
CA LEU A 197 -4.03 2.81 10.30
C LEU A 197 -4.33 2.70 11.79
N GLN A 198 -5.45 2.08 12.14
CA GLN A 198 -5.86 1.87 13.53
C GLN A 198 -5.76 0.40 13.95
N VAL A 199 -5.11 0.12 15.08
CA VAL A 199 -4.98 -1.21 15.68
C VAL A 199 -5.41 -1.13 17.15
N GLY A 200 -6.56 -1.72 17.46
CA GLY A 200 -7.19 -1.51 18.77
C GLY A 200 -7.51 -0.03 18.98
N ASP A 201 -7.01 0.54 20.08
CA ASP A 201 -7.16 1.95 20.43
C ASP A 201 -5.98 2.82 19.97
N SER A 202 -4.98 2.25 19.31
CA SER A 202 -3.78 2.95 18.85
C SER A 202 -3.76 3.16 17.34
N THR A 203 -2.99 4.14 16.89
CA THR A 203 -2.77 4.40 15.48
C THR A 203 -1.30 4.42 15.14
N PHE A 204 -0.94 3.96 13.95
CA PHE A 204 0.41 4.06 13.41
C PHE A 204 0.35 4.51 11.95
N THR A 205 1.44 5.09 11.48
CA THR A 205 1.55 5.59 10.10
C THR A 205 2.38 4.62 9.27
N VAL A 206 1.92 4.30 8.06
CA VAL A 206 2.68 3.54 7.07
C VAL A 206 2.97 4.44 5.88
N MET A 207 4.23 4.48 5.46
CA MET A 207 4.69 5.19 4.28
C MET A 207 5.21 4.18 3.24
N GLY A 208 4.46 4.00 2.17
CA GLY A 208 4.81 3.17 1.03
C GLY A 208 5.70 3.92 0.05
N ASN A 209 6.86 3.35 -0.25
CA ASN A 209 7.92 3.94 -1.07
C ASN A 209 8.17 3.09 -2.32
N HIS A 210 8.26 3.74 -3.49
CA HIS A 210 8.86 3.16 -4.68
C HIS A 210 9.78 4.18 -5.36
N TRP A 211 11.03 4.24 -4.91
CA TRP A 211 11.99 5.27 -5.34
C TRP A 211 12.55 5.00 -6.74
N LYS A 212 13.26 6.00 -7.28
CA LYS A 212 13.87 5.91 -8.62
C LYS A 212 14.86 4.75 -8.72
N SER A 213 14.69 3.91 -9.75
CA SER A 213 15.51 2.72 -10.01
C SER A 213 16.97 3.01 -10.43
N GLN A 214 17.74 1.95 -10.71
CA GLN A 214 19.17 1.98 -11.01
C GLN A 214 20.04 2.41 -9.81
N ALA A 215 20.06 1.57 -8.77
CA ALA A 215 21.01 1.70 -7.68
C ALA A 215 22.46 1.74 -8.21
N GLY A 216 23.32 2.56 -7.61
CA GLY A 216 24.70 2.74 -8.07
C GLY A 216 24.90 3.72 -9.24
N ASN A 217 23.82 4.27 -9.83
CA ASN A 217 23.91 5.36 -10.79
C ASN A 217 23.83 6.73 -10.07
N PRO A 218 24.87 7.60 -10.12
CA PRO A 218 24.86 8.92 -9.46
C PRO A 218 23.74 9.86 -9.92
N VAL A 219 23.37 9.80 -11.20
CA VAL A 219 22.29 10.64 -11.74
C VAL A 219 20.96 10.24 -11.11
N MET A 220 20.70 8.93 -10.98
CA MET A 220 19.48 8.44 -10.33
C MET A 220 19.54 8.60 -8.82
N GLU A 221 20.73 8.57 -8.22
CA GLU A 221 20.91 8.86 -6.80
C GLU A 221 20.46 10.28 -6.46
N ASN A 222 20.74 11.27 -7.31
CA ASN A 222 20.25 12.64 -7.10
C ASN A 222 18.71 12.73 -7.05
N ILE A 223 18.01 11.90 -7.83
CA ILE A 223 16.55 11.79 -7.75
C ILE A 223 16.13 11.13 -6.43
N ARG A 224 16.80 10.04 -6.04
CA ARG A 224 16.57 9.37 -4.74
C ARG A 224 16.83 10.28 -3.54
N LEU A 225 17.79 11.20 -3.61
CA LEU A 225 17.99 12.23 -2.57
C LEU A 225 16.74 13.10 -2.40
N GLY A 226 16.05 13.43 -3.50
CA GLY A 226 14.76 14.11 -3.48
C GLY A 226 13.65 13.26 -2.87
N ASN A 227 13.56 11.98 -3.25
CA ASN A 227 12.61 11.03 -2.64
C ASN A 227 12.82 10.95 -1.12
N ALA A 228 14.06 10.72 -0.69
CA ALA A 228 14.43 10.62 0.72
C ALA A 228 14.14 11.92 1.49
N LYS A 229 14.34 13.08 0.86
CA LYS A 229 14.03 14.37 1.48
C LYS A 229 12.53 14.49 1.78
N THR A 230 11.66 14.17 0.82
CA THR A 230 10.20 14.18 1.05
C THR A 230 9.82 13.30 2.23
N VAL A 231 10.37 12.09 2.30
CA VAL A 231 10.09 11.13 3.38
C VAL A 231 10.62 11.64 4.72
N ARG A 232 11.86 12.16 4.76
CA ARG A 232 12.49 12.70 5.98
C ARG A 232 11.74 13.90 6.52
N ASP A 233 11.44 14.89 5.68
CA ASP A 233 10.70 16.09 6.07
C ASP A 233 9.33 15.70 6.67
N ARG A 234 8.63 14.74 6.04
CA ARG A 234 7.34 14.29 6.54
C ARG A 234 7.46 13.52 7.85
N LEU A 235 8.45 12.64 7.98
CA LEU A 235 8.73 11.92 9.22
C LEU A 235 9.08 12.89 10.37
N ASP A 236 9.89 13.93 10.10
CA ASP A 236 10.19 14.98 11.07
C ASP A 236 8.94 15.72 11.51
N GLN A 237 8.04 16.05 10.58
CA GLN A 237 6.76 16.68 10.92
C GLN A 237 5.92 15.78 11.83
N ILE A 238 5.78 14.49 11.51
CA ILE A 238 5.01 13.53 12.32
C ILE A 238 5.59 13.44 13.74
N LEU A 239 6.91 13.33 13.87
CA LEU A 239 7.59 13.21 15.16
C LEU A 239 7.65 14.53 15.93
N GLN A 240 7.56 15.67 15.25
CA GLN A 240 7.42 16.97 15.89
C GLN A 240 6.00 17.14 16.47
N GLU A 241 4.98 16.69 15.76
CA GLU A 241 3.58 16.71 16.21
C GLU A 241 3.36 15.75 17.39
N ASP A 242 3.89 14.53 17.31
CA ASP A 242 3.91 13.56 18.41
C ASP A 242 5.21 12.72 18.38
N PRO A 243 6.17 12.99 19.30
CA PRO A 243 7.43 12.26 19.40
C PRO A 243 7.32 10.76 19.70
N LYS A 244 6.13 10.26 20.05
CA LYS A 244 5.86 8.84 20.31
C LYS A 244 5.12 8.16 19.16
N SER A 245 4.94 8.84 18.03
CA SER A 245 4.28 8.25 16.85
C SER A 245 5.02 7.02 16.36
N ASP A 246 4.29 5.92 16.18
CA ASP A 246 4.77 4.74 15.47
C ASP A 246 4.67 4.96 13.96
N VAL A 247 5.81 4.88 13.26
CA VAL A 247 5.89 5.07 11.80
C VAL A 247 6.67 3.94 11.16
N ILE A 248 6.06 3.30 10.15
CA ILE A 248 6.67 2.25 9.35
C ILE A 248 6.93 2.78 7.95
N LEU A 249 8.19 2.77 7.53
CA LEU A 249 8.60 3.13 6.19
C LEU A 249 8.97 1.85 5.45
N GLY A 250 8.34 1.56 4.33
CA GLY A 250 8.63 0.34 3.58
C GLY A 250 8.33 0.46 2.10
N GLY A 251 8.65 -0.62 1.38
CA GLY A 251 8.58 -0.69 -0.09
C GLY A 251 9.96 -0.77 -0.72
N ASP A 252 10.01 -0.57 -2.04
CA ASP A 252 11.21 -0.62 -2.85
C ASP A 252 11.92 0.75 -2.91
N PHE A 253 12.95 0.89 -2.10
CA PHE A 253 13.81 2.07 -2.06
C PHE A 253 14.83 2.12 -3.22
N ASN A 254 14.93 1.08 -4.05
CA ASN A 254 15.80 0.99 -5.22
C ASN A 254 17.27 1.37 -4.93
N THR A 255 17.77 0.88 -3.79
CA THR A 255 19.04 1.25 -3.19
C THR A 255 19.60 0.10 -2.37
N GLN A 256 20.89 0.14 -2.10
CA GLN A 256 21.57 -0.83 -1.24
C GLN A 256 21.59 -0.32 0.21
N TYR A 257 21.45 -1.24 1.17
CA TYR A 257 21.54 -0.91 2.60
C TYR A 257 22.89 -0.26 2.98
N ASN A 258 23.93 -0.46 2.18
CA ASN A 258 25.27 0.12 2.33
C ASN A 258 25.71 0.90 1.07
N GLN A 259 24.78 1.58 0.39
CA GLN A 259 25.00 2.29 -0.90
C GLN A 259 26.31 3.09 -0.92
N GLY A 260 26.56 3.95 0.07
CA GLY A 260 27.76 4.80 0.11
C GLY A 260 29.07 4.02 0.30
N GLN A 261 29.05 2.90 1.02
CA GLN A 261 30.20 2.01 1.16
C GLN A 261 30.46 1.22 -0.14
N ARG A 262 29.39 0.77 -0.80
CA ARG A 262 29.47 0.02 -2.05
C ARG A 262 29.87 0.90 -3.23
N TYR A 263 29.47 2.16 -3.23
CA TYR A 263 29.74 3.14 -4.28
C TYR A 263 30.43 4.38 -3.68
N PRO A 264 31.75 4.32 -3.35
CA PRO A 264 32.45 5.39 -2.64
C PRO A 264 32.52 6.73 -3.37
N PHE A 265 32.25 6.75 -4.67
CA PHE A 265 32.12 7.98 -5.46
C PHE A 265 30.80 8.73 -5.19
N MET A 266 29.82 8.09 -4.54
CA MET A 266 28.62 8.74 -4.01
C MET A 266 28.92 9.30 -2.63
N THR A 267 29.28 10.58 -2.57
CA THR A 267 29.63 11.27 -1.32
C THR A 267 28.42 11.57 -0.43
N LYS A 268 27.20 11.39 -0.96
CA LYS A 268 25.94 11.53 -0.25
C LYS A 268 24.92 10.56 -0.81
N THR A 269 24.20 9.84 0.04
CA THR A 269 23.19 8.85 -0.37
C THR A 269 21.82 9.08 0.28
N ALA A 270 20.79 8.60 -0.40
CA ALA A 270 19.39 8.80 -0.03
C ALA A 270 19.03 8.11 1.29
N ILE A 271 19.42 6.85 1.48
CA ILE A 271 19.06 6.08 2.68
C ILE A 271 19.86 6.50 3.90
N GLN A 272 21.19 6.55 3.79
CA GLN A 272 22.05 6.75 4.95
C GLN A 272 22.13 8.24 5.35
N ASP A 273 22.38 9.14 4.38
CA ASP A 273 22.67 10.54 4.70
C ASP A 273 21.45 11.46 4.73
N VAL A 274 20.38 11.14 3.98
CA VAL A 274 19.16 11.97 3.93
C VAL A 274 18.04 11.41 4.79
N LEU A 275 17.63 10.16 4.53
CA LEU A 275 16.59 9.52 5.33
C LEU A 275 17.08 9.29 6.78
N GLY A 276 18.40 9.12 6.96
CA GLY A 276 19.02 8.88 8.25
C GLY A 276 18.84 7.46 8.76
N SER A 277 18.59 6.51 7.84
CA SER A 277 18.44 5.11 8.21
C SER A 277 19.76 4.58 8.72
N GLN A 278 19.73 4.03 9.93
CA GLN A 278 20.85 3.32 10.53
C GLN A 278 20.59 1.83 10.31
N GLY A 279 21.49 1.18 9.56
CA GLY A 279 21.51 -0.27 9.41
C GLY A 279 22.26 -0.90 10.55
#